data_AF-A0A3S5D360-F1
#
_entry.id   AF-A0A3S5D360-F1
#
_cell.length_a   1.000
_cell.length_b   1.000
_cell.length_c   1.000
_cell.angle_alpha   90.00
_cell.angle_beta   90.00
_cell.angle_gamma   90.00
#
_symmetry.space_group_name_H-M   'P 1'
#
loop_
_entity.id
_entity.type
_entity.pdbx_description
1 polymer ?
#
loop_
_entity_poly.entity_id
_entity_poly.type
_entity_poly.pdbx_seq_one_letter_code
_entity_poly.pdbx_strand_id
1 'polypeptide(L)' 'METVNPNDPARLDIIRQALSEEIDRQAQAGASRIDVMALAEAVETTLSAPVTVSEGKRPSELNATNDD' A
#
# COMPACT_ATOMS: atom_id res chain seq x y z
N MET A 1 -10.88 -16.68 10.62
CA MET A 1 -10.57 -16.18 9.27
C MET A 1 -11.01 -14.73 9.26
N GLU A 2 -10.07 -13.80 9.41
CA GLU A 2 -10.37 -12.37 9.37
C GLU A 2 -10.73 -12.02 7.92
N THR A 3 -11.99 -11.68 7.69
CA THR A 3 -12.48 -11.32 6.36
C THR A 3 -11.97 -9.93 6.04
N VAL A 4 -10.96 -9.83 5.17
CA VAL A 4 -10.49 -8.55 4.63
C VAL A 4 -11.70 -7.80 4.09
N ASN A 5 -12.03 -6.66 4.69
CA ASN A 5 -13.16 -5.86 4.24
C ASN A 5 -12.77 -5.25 2.87
N PRO A 6 -13.49 -5.56 1.78
CA PRO A 6 -13.15 -5.04 0.45
C PRO A 6 -13.23 -3.51 0.37
N ASN A 7 -13.89 -2.87 1.35
CA ASN A 7 -14.04 -1.43 1.49
C ASN A 7 -13.10 -0.80 2.54
N ASP A 8 -12.02 -1.47 2.93
CA ASP A 8 -11.01 -0.90 3.82
C ASP A 8 -10.39 0.36 3.15
N PRO A 9 -10.51 1.56 3.77
CA PRO A 9 -9.87 2.77 3.27
C PRO A 9 -8.36 2.61 3.09
N ALA A 10 -7.69 1.84 3.97
CA ALA A 10 -6.26 1.59 3.86
C ALA A 10 -5.92 0.78 2.60
N ARG A 11 -6.77 -0.19 2.24
CA ARG A 11 -6.61 -0.97 1.00
C ARG A 11 -6.72 -0.07 -0.22
N LEU A 12 -7.68 0.84 -0.24
CA LEU A 12 -7.85 1.78 -1.35
C LEU A 12 -6.65 2.72 -1.51
N ASP A 13 -6.08 3.20 -0.41
CA ASP A 13 -4.92 4.10 -0.45
C ASP A 13 -3.65 3.40 -0.96
N ILE A 14 -3.41 2.14 -0.60
CA ILE A 14 -2.28 1.37 -1.14
C ILE A 14 -2.46 1.12 -2.65
N ILE A 15 -3.67 0.82 -3.11
CA ILE A 15 -3.97 0.67 -4.55
C ILE A 15 -3.72 2.00 -5.29
N ARG A 16 -4.17 3.13 -4.73
CA ARG A 16 -3.92 4.45 -5.34
C ARG A 16 -2.43 4.74 -5.45
N GLN A 17 -1.66 4.45 -4.40
CA GLN A 17 -0.21 4.62 -4.40
C GLN A 17 0.45 3.78 -5.51
N ALA A 18 0.10 2.49 -5.60
CA ALA A 18 0.65 1.60 -6.64
C ALA A 18 0.33 2.08 -8.06
N LEU A 19 -0.91 2.56 -8.30
CA LEU A 19 -1.29 3.12 -9.59
C LEU A 19 -0.53 4.42 -9.90
N SER A 20 -0.34 5.30 -8.93
CA SER A 20 0.43 6.54 -9.09
C SER A 20 1.88 6.25 -9.45
N GLU A 21 2.55 5.35 -8.71
CA GLU A 21 3.93 4.96 -8.97
C GLU A 21 4.10 4.35 -10.36
N GLU A 22 3.15 3.51 -10.78
CA GLU A 22 3.20 2.86 -12.08
C GLU A 22 2.97 3.85 -13.23
N ILE A 23 2.05 4.81 -13.08
CA ILE A 23 1.84 5.87 -14.07
C ILE A 23 3.10 6.73 -14.20
N ASP A 24 3.72 7.11 -13.09
CA ASP A 24 4.95 7.90 -13.08
C ASP A 24 6.10 7.15 -13.76
N ARG A 25 6.25 5.85 -13.47
CA ARG A 25 7.24 4.98 -14.12
C ARG A 25 7.04 4.95 -15.64
N GLN A 26 5.81 4.78 -16.12
CA GLN A 26 5.49 4.77 -17.55
C GLN A 26 5.79 6.12 -18.21
N ALA A 27 5.44 7.22 -17.55
CA ALA A 27 5.73 8.57 -18.03
C ALA A 27 7.25 8.80 -18.15
N GLN A 28 8.03 8.40 -17.15
CA GLN A 28 9.48 8.49 -17.16
C GLN A 28 10.13 7.60 -18.23
N ALA A 29 9.53 6.44 -18.50
CA ALA A 29 9.95 5.55 -19.59
C ALA A 29 9.57 6.07 -20.99
N GLY A 30 8.86 7.19 -21.09
CA GLY A 30 8.43 7.78 -22.36
C GLY A 30 7.30 7.00 -23.02
N ALA A 31 6.45 6.32 -22.25
CA ALA A 31 5.33 5.58 -22.78
C ALA A 31 4.38 6.52 -23.55
N SER A 32 4.13 6.20 -24.82
CA SER A 32 3.21 6.97 -25.67
C SER A 32 1.73 6.68 -25.37
N ARG A 33 1.47 5.59 -24.63
CA ARG A 33 0.16 5.14 -24.15
C ARG A 33 0.33 4.49 -22.79
N ILE A 34 -0.77 4.43 -22.04
CA ILE A 34 -0.83 3.69 -20.78
C ILE A 34 -0.70 2.19 -21.07
N ASP A 35 0.27 1.55 -20.43
CA ASP A 35 0.36 0.11 -20.33
C ASP A 35 -0.58 -0.39 -19.23
N VAL A 36 -1.75 -0.84 -19.66
CA VAL A 36 -2.81 -1.34 -18.78
C VAL A 36 -2.42 -2.67 -18.13
N MET A 37 -1.60 -3.48 -18.80
CA MET A 37 -1.15 -4.76 -18.22
C MET A 37 -0.24 -4.51 -17.04
N ALA A 38 0.72 -3.60 -17.18
CA ALA A 38 1.59 -3.21 -16.07
C ALA A 38 0.81 -2.62 -14.88
N LEU A 39 -0.26 -1.84 -15.14
CA LEU A 39 -1.15 -1.35 -14.07
C LEU A 39 -1.89 -2.48 -13.36
N ALA A 40 -2.39 -3.47 -14.11
CA ALA A 40 -3.07 -4.61 -13.52
C ALA A 40 -2.12 -5.45 -12.65
N GLU A 41 -0.89 -5.67 -13.11
CA GLU A 41 0.17 -6.37 -12.36
C GLU A 41 0.56 -5.62 -11.08
N ALA A 42 0.66 -4.29 -11.13
CA ALA A 42 0.93 -3.47 -9.96
C ALA A 42 -0.17 -3.62 -8.89
N VAL A 43 -1.43 -3.57 -9.31
CA VAL A 43 -2.58 -3.79 -8.42
C VAL A 43 -2.59 -5.22 -7.87
N GLU A 44 -2.36 -6.24 -8.70
CA GLU A 44 -2.32 -7.65 -8.26
C GLU A 44 -1.21 -7.88 -7.23
N THR A 45 -0.03 -7.30 -7.43
CA THR A 45 1.08 -7.35 -6.49
C THR A 45 0.70 -6.75 -5.14
N THR A 46 0.05 -5.58 -5.16
CA THR A 46 -0.47 -4.93 -3.95
C THR A 46 -1.50 -5.80 -3.22
N LEU A 47 -2.42 -6.43 -3.95
CA LEU A 47 -3.47 -7.26 -3.36
C LEU A 47 -2.97 -8.61 -2.85
N SER A 48 -1.86 -9.09 -3.39
CA SER A 48 -1.23 -10.35 -2.99
C SER A 48 -0.25 -10.18 -1.83
N ALA A 49 0.19 -8.95 -1.55
CA ALA A 49 1.01 -8.67 -0.40
C ALA A 49 0.21 -8.97 0.88
N PRO A 50 0.75 -9.77 1.82
CA PRO A 50 0.13 -9.92 3.12
C PRO A 50 0.02 -8.52 3.73
N VAL A 51 -1.19 -8.13 4.14
CA VAL A 51 -1.40 -6.87 4.85
C VAL A 51 -0.59 -6.98 6.13
N THR A 52 0.64 -6.45 6.12
CA THR A 52 1.35 -6.16 7.36
C THR A 52 0.55 -5.05 7.99
N VAL A 53 -0.41 -5.45 8.83
CA VAL A 53 -1.01 -4.55 9.80
C VAL A 53 0.18 -4.05 10.60
N SER A 54 0.65 -2.86 10.25
CA SER A 54 1.62 -2.17 11.07
C SER A 54 0.88 -1.93 12.37
N GLU A 55 1.11 -2.80 13.35
CA GLU A 55 0.85 -2.50 14.74
C GLU A 55 1.74 -1.30 15.07
N GLY A 56 1.28 -0.12 14.69
CA GLY A 56 1.84 1.12 15.18
C GLY A 56 1.80 0.98 16.70
N LYS A 57 2.97 0.76 17.30
CA LYS A 57 3.11 0.83 18.76
C LYS A 57 2.38 2.07 19.21
N ARG A 58 1.37 1.89 20.06
CA ARG A 58 0.62 3.05 20.56
C ARG A 58 1.63 3.92 21.31
N PRO A 59 1.64 5.24 21.13
CA PRO A 59 2.55 6.14 21.85
C PRO A 59 2.51 5.98 23.38
N SER A 60 1.45 5.37 23.92
CA SER A 60 1.31 4.97 25.33
C SER A 60 2.35 3.94 25.81
N GLU A 61 3.07 3.26 24.92
CA GLU A 61 4.10 2.27 25.27
C GLU A 61 5.52 2.86 25.29
N LEU A 62 5.70 4.11 24.88
CA LEU A 62 7.03 4.73 24.73
C LEU A 62 7.52 5.48 26.00
N ASN A 63 6.74 5.51 27.09
CA ASN A 63 7.07 6.27 28.31
C ASN A 63 7.11 5.45 29.61
N ALA A 64 7.14 4.10 29.56
CA ALA A 64 7.13 3.26 30.77
C ALA A 64 8.52 2.91 31.33
N THR A 65 9.60 3.59 30.92
CA THR A 65 10.93 3.34 31.48
C THR A 65 11.72 4.63 31.60
N ASN A 66 11.40 5.40 32.65
CA ASN A 66 12.37 6.24 33.36
C ASN A 66 11.74 6.58 34.72
N ASP A 67 11.81 5.62 35.62
CA ASP A 67 11.68 5.85 37.06
C ASP A 67 12.94 5.25 37.70
N ASP A 68 14.01 6.06 37.75
CA ASP A 68 15.10 6.01 38.74
C ASP A 68 15.84 7.36 38.77
#